data_AF-A0A0C2UBT3-F1
#
_entry.id   AF-A0A0C2UBT3-F1
#
_cell.length_a   1.000
_cell.length_b   1.000
_cell.length_c   1.000
_cell.angle_alpha   90.00
_cell.angle_beta   90.00
_cell.angle_gamma   90.00
#
_symmetry.space_group_name_H-M   'P 1'
#
loop_
_entity.id
_entity.type
_entity.pdbx_description
1 polymer ?
#
loop_
_entity_poly.entity_id
_entity_poly.type
_entity_poly.pdbx_seq_one_letter_code
_entity_poly.pdbx_strand_id
1 'polypeptide(L)'
;MGELDEMEELRAENEALRAELEELRAEIEELQGEADLDACHVAGLTAQIRALIAEGDACPNKDAHPLLVRENYIHARTGEIVSKTRAFPLYREAFDTEAARLGIQNPEKIRG
;
A
#
# COMPACT_ATOMS: atom_id res chain seq x y z
N MET A 1 29.31 42.36 -24.59
CA MET A 1 27.97 41.74 -24.57
C MET A 1 28.20 40.24 -24.70
N GLY A 2 28.76 39.60 -23.68
CA GLY A 2 29.32 38.25 -23.80
C GLY A 2 29.36 37.48 -22.48
N GLU A 3 29.83 38.08 -21.39
CA GLU A 3 29.93 37.38 -20.09
C GLU A 3 28.69 37.60 -19.19
N LEU A 4 28.01 38.75 -19.33
CA LEU A 4 26.78 39.03 -18.57
C LEU A 4 25.61 38.18 -19.07
N ASP A 5 25.47 38.04 -20.40
CA ASP A 5 24.44 37.22 -21.02
C ASP A 5 24.65 35.73 -20.68
N GLU A 6 25.89 35.24 -20.72
CA GLU A 6 26.25 33.87 -20.31
C GLU A 6 25.98 33.62 -18.82
N MET A 7 26.24 34.60 -17.94
CA MET A 7 25.85 34.49 -16.53
C MET A 7 24.34 34.48 -16.32
N GLU A 8 23.57 35.22 -17.12
CA GLU A 8 22.10 35.21 -17.03
C GLU A 8 21.53 33.88 -17.52
N GLU A 9 22.06 33.33 -18.62
CA GLU A 9 21.71 32.00 -19.13
C GLU A 9 22.02 30.90 -18.09
N LEU A 10 23.22 30.90 -17.51
CA LEU A 10 23.61 29.94 -16.47
C LEU A 10 22.75 30.05 -15.21
N ARG A 11 22.30 31.26 -14.85
CA ARG A 11 21.37 31.44 -13.72
C ARG A 11 20.00 30.87 -14.03
N ALA A 12 19.48 31.12 -15.23
CA ALA A 12 18.20 30.58 -15.66
C ALA A 12 18.23 29.05 -15.72
N GLU A 13 19.32 28.47 -16.24
CA GLU A 13 19.53 27.02 -16.25
C GLU A 13 19.62 26.46 -14.82
N ASN A 14 20.35 27.13 -13.91
CA ASN A 14 20.44 26.69 -12.52
C ASN A 14 19.08 26.72 -11.81
N GLU A 15 18.25 27.72 -12.09
CA GLU A 15 16.90 27.83 -11.54
C GLU A 15 15.97 26.73 -12.09
N ALA A 16 16.04 26.45 -13.39
CA ALA A 16 15.30 25.35 -14.02
C ALA A 16 15.70 23.99 -13.43
N LEU A 17 17.00 23.72 -13.28
CA LEU A 17 17.50 22.48 -12.68
C LEU A 17 17.10 22.33 -11.21
N ARG A 18 17.00 23.43 -10.46
CA ARG A 18 16.50 23.40 -9.07
C ARG A 18 15.02 23.04 -9.01
N ALA A 19 14.21 23.59 -9.92
CA ALA A 19 12.79 23.26 -10.01
C ALA A 19 12.59 21.77 -10.37
N GLU A 20 13.32 21.27 -11.36
CA GLU A 20 13.29 19.85 -11.74
C GLU A 20 13.74 18.94 -10.58
N LEU A 21 14.78 19.32 -9.85
CA LEU A 21 15.21 18.57 -8.66
C LEU A 21 14.15 18.54 -7.54
N GLU A 22 13.36 19.61 -7.40
CA GLU A 22 12.27 19.65 -6.42
C GLU A 22 11.10 18.76 -6.85
N GLU A 23 10.74 18.80 -8.14
CA GLU A 23 9.72 17.93 -8.73
C GLU A 23 10.09 16.45 -8.58
N LEU A 24 11.32 16.07 -8.96
CA LEU A 24 11.81 14.70 -8.83
C LEU A 24 11.84 14.21 -7.38
N ARG A 25 12.11 15.10 -6.42
CA ARG A 25 12.05 14.74 -4.99
C ARG A 25 10.62 14.45 -4.55
N ALA A 26 9.66 15.26 -4.99
CA ALA A 26 8.26 15.02 -4.71
C ALA A 26 7.77 13.69 -5.31
N GLU A 27 8.16 13.39 -6.55
CA GLU A 27 7.84 12.11 -7.20
C GLU A 27 8.46 10.91 -6.45
N ILE A 28 9.72 11.03 -5.99
CA ILE A 28 10.35 9.98 -5.17
C ILE A 28 9.59 9.76 -3.86
N GLU A 29 9.15 10.82 -3.19
CA GLU A 29 8.38 10.73 -1.95
C GLU A 29 7.01 10.05 -2.18
N GLU A 30 6.34 10.37 -3.29
CA GLU A 30 5.07 9.73 -3.69
C GLU A 30 5.28 8.23 -3.95
N LEU A 31 6.26 7.87 -4.77
CA LEU A 31 6.58 6.48 -5.11
C LEU A 31 6.97 5.66 -3.88
N GLN A 32 7.68 6.26 -2.92
CA GLN A 32 7.98 5.62 -1.65
C GLN A 32 6.72 5.33 -0.84
N GLY A 33 5.78 6.28 -0.79
CA GLY A 33 4.48 6.09 -0.16
C GLY A 33 3.68 4.95 -0.80
N GLU A 34 3.64 4.88 -2.13
CA GLU A 34 2.99 3.77 -2.85
C GLU A 34 3.63 2.42 -2.54
N ALA A 35 4.97 2.36 -2.53
CA ALA A 35 5.70 1.14 -2.22
C ALA A 35 5.44 0.64 -0.79
N ASP A 36 5.31 1.54 0.17
CA ASP A 36 4.96 1.21 1.56
C ASP A 36 3.53 0.64 1.67
N LEU A 37 2.58 1.18 0.90
CA LEU A 37 1.21 0.64 0.84
C LEU A 37 1.17 -0.76 0.21
N ASP A 38 1.92 -0.96 -0.87
CA ASP A 38 2.06 -2.26 -1.52
C ASP A 38 2.66 -3.30 -0.57
N ALA A 39 3.66 -2.93 0.22
CA ALA A 39 4.23 -3.80 1.26
C ALA A 39 3.17 -4.24 2.28
N CYS A 40 2.30 -3.32 2.72
CA CYS A 40 1.18 -3.64 3.61
C CYS A 40 0.18 -4.62 2.98
N HIS A 41 -0.18 -4.41 1.71
CA HIS A 41 -1.04 -5.32 0.97
C HIS A 41 -0.43 -6.72 0.82
N VAL A 42 0.86 -6.79 0.50
CA VAL A 42 1.61 -8.06 0.40
C VAL A 42 1.63 -8.79 1.73
N ALA A 43 1.87 -8.09 2.85
CA ALA A 43 1.84 -8.67 4.19
C ALA A 43 0.46 -9.26 4.51
N GLY A 44 -0.61 -8.49 4.27
CA GLY A 44 -1.99 -8.92 4.44
C GLY A 44 -2.33 -10.17 3.63
N LEU A 45 -2.06 -10.15 2.32
CA LEU A 45 -2.38 -11.26 1.42
C LEU A 45 -1.56 -12.51 1.77
N THR A 46 -0.29 -12.34 2.13
CA THR A 46 0.57 -13.44 2.56
C THR A 46 0.04 -14.14 3.80
N ALA A 47 -0.39 -13.38 4.81
CA ALA A 47 -1.00 -13.95 6.02
C ALA A 47 -2.28 -14.73 5.70
N GLN A 48 -3.14 -14.14 4.85
CA GLN A 48 -4.37 -14.79 4.42
C GLN A 48 -4.10 -16.10 3.65
N ILE A 49 -3.16 -16.10 2.71
CA ILE A 49 -2.79 -17.29 1.93
C ILE A 49 -2.20 -18.37 2.83
N ARG A 50 -1.29 -18.02 3.75
CA ARG A 50 -0.69 -18.99 4.68
C ARG A 50 -1.75 -19.69 5.53
N ALA A 51 -2.72 -18.94 6.04
CA ALA A 51 -3.83 -19.50 6.80
C ALA A 51 -4.68 -20.43 5.94
N LEU A 52 -5.02 -20.01 4.71
CA LEU A 52 -5.80 -20.85 3.79
C LEU A 52 -5.07 -22.15 3.40
N ILE A 53 -3.75 -22.11 3.22
CA ILE A 53 -2.94 -23.31 2.93
C ILE A 53 -2.92 -24.25 4.14
N ALA A 54 -2.55 -23.74 5.32
CA ALA A 54 -2.45 -24.54 6.54
C ALA A 54 -3.77 -25.27 6.85
N GLU A 55 -4.87 -24.55 6.69
CA GLU A 55 -6.20 -25.07 6.90
C GLU A 55 -6.67 -26.01 5.77
N GLY A 56 -6.32 -25.71 4.52
CA GLY A 56 -6.59 -26.57 3.36
C GLY A 56 -5.88 -27.92 3.43
N ASP A 57 -4.68 -27.96 4.02
CA ASP A 57 -3.92 -29.18 4.30
C ASP A 57 -4.53 -29.98 5.46
N ALA A 58 -5.13 -29.30 6.44
CA ALA A 58 -5.79 -29.91 7.60
C ALA A 58 -7.22 -30.39 7.32
N CYS A 59 -7.88 -29.93 6.25
CA CYS A 59 -9.29 -30.16 6.03
C CYS A 59 -9.61 -31.34 5.08
N PRO A 60 -10.39 -32.35 5.52
CA PRO A 60 -10.83 -33.45 4.67
C PRO A 60 -11.81 -33.04 3.56
N ASN A 61 -12.57 -31.96 3.77
CA ASN A 61 -13.54 -31.44 2.81
C ASN A 61 -13.34 -29.93 2.59
N LYS A 62 -12.62 -29.60 1.53
CA LYS A 62 -12.25 -28.23 1.17
C LYS A 62 -13.47 -27.34 0.88
N ASP A 63 -14.58 -27.90 0.43
CA ASP A 63 -15.82 -27.16 0.14
C ASP A 63 -16.60 -26.76 1.41
N ALA A 64 -16.28 -27.36 2.56
CA ALA A 64 -16.89 -27.07 3.85
C ALA A 64 -15.99 -26.22 4.77
N HIS A 65 -14.88 -25.69 4.26
CA HIS A 65 -13.87 -25.10 5.11
C HIS A 65 -14.34 -23.77 5.77
N PRO A 66 -14.28 -23.62 7.11
CA PRO A 66 -14.75 -22.43 7.81
C PRO A 66 -14.16 -21.12 7.28
N LEU A 67 -12.87 -21.06 6.93
CA LEU A 67 -12.26 -19.83 6.42
C LEU A 67 -12.65 -19.47 4.98
N LEU A 68 -13.16 -20.42 4.20
CA LEU A 68 -13.62 -20.18 2.82
C LEU A 68 -15.07 -19.70 2.77
N VAL A 69 -15.80 -19.77 3.88
CA VAL A 69 -17.15 -19.21 4.02
C VAL A 69 -17.12 -17.72 3.72
N ARG A 70 -18.06 -17.26 2.89
CA ARG A 70 -18.25 -15.87 2.54
C ARG A 70 -19.11 -15.17 3.59
N GLU A 71 -18.63 -14.04 4.09
CA GLU A 71 -19.33 -13.18 5.03
C GLU A 71 -19.32 -11.74 4.56
N ASN A 72 -20.24 -10.96 5.12
CA ASN A 72 -20.38 -9.55 4.83
C ASN A 72 -19.54 -8.75 5.84
N TYR A 73 -18.70 -7.87 5.31
CA TYR A 73 -17.91 -6.92 6.06
C TYR A 73 -18.26 -5.51 5.61
N ILE A 74 -18.11 -4.55 6.51
CA ILE A 74 -18.25 -3.13 6.18
C ILE A 74 -16.88 -2.61 5.78
N HIS A 75 -16.77 -2.09 4.56
CA HIS A 75 -15.56 -1.41 4.09
C HIS A 75 -15.36 -0.14 4.91
N ALA A 76 -14.21 0.00 5.57
CA ALA A 76 -13.96 1.09 6.53
C ALA A 76 -14.00 2.48 5.89
N ARG A 77 -13.49 2.62 4.65
CA ARG A 77 -13.52 3.87 3.88
C ARG A 77 -14.88 4.20 3.25
N THR A 78 -15.52 3.26 2.54
CA THR A 78 -16.73 3.57 1.75
C THR A 78 -18.03 3.33 2.52
N GLY A 79 -17.99 2.58 3.63
CA GLY A 79 -19.18 2.12 4.36
C GLY A 79 -19.97 1.04 3.63
N GLU A 80 -19.52 0.62 2.45
CA GLU A 80 -20.21 -0.40 1.65
C GLU A 80 -20.09 -1.78 2.27
N ILE A 81 -21.11 -2.59 2.05
CA ILE A 81 -21.08 -4.00 2.41
C ILE A 81 -20.31 -4.75 1.32
N VAL A 82 -19.19 -5.35 1.70
CA VAL A 82 -18.37 -6.19 0.83
C VAL A 82 -18.49 -7.64 1.28
N SER A 83 -18.70 -8.55 0.34
CA SER A 83 -18.56 -9.98 0.61
C SER A 83 -17.06 -10.32 0.57
N LYS A 84 -16.54 -10.93 1.63
CA LYS A 84 -15.16 -11.46 1.69
C LYS A 84 -15.18 -12.84 2.36
N THR A 85 -14.12 -13.62 2.21
CA THR A 85 -13.98 -14.89 2.94
C THR A 85 -13.74 -14.62 4.43
N ARG A 86 -14.10 -15.56 5.31
CA ARG A 86 -13.79 -15.51 6.76
C ARG A 86 -12.31 -15.35 7.09
N ALA A 87 -11.40 -15.61 6.13
CA ALA A 87 -9.97 -15.31 6.26
C ALA A 87 -9.62 -13.81 6.17
N PHE A 88 -10.55 -12.93 5.79
CA PHE A 88 -10.30 -11.49 5.60
C PHE A 88 -9.78 -10.73 6.84
N PRO A 89 -10.20 -11.05 8.08
CA PRO A 89 -9.62 -10.44 9.27
C PRO A 89 -8.10 -10.67 9.40
N LEU A 90 -7.57 -11.81 8.93
CA LEU A 90 -6.14 -12.10 8.95
C LEU A 90 -5.35 -11.18 8.01
N TYR A 91 -5.94 -10.87 6.84
CA TYR A 91 -5.40 -9.85 5.95
C TYR A 91 -5.33 -8.49 6.66
N ARG A 92 -6.41 -8.08 7.35
CA ARG A 92 -6.46 -6.78 8.04
C ARG A 92 -5.42 -6.67 9.15
N GLU A 93 -5.29 -7.70 9.97
CA GLU A 93 -4.33 -7.73 11.09
C GLU A 93 -2.88 -7.63 10.59
N ALA A 94 -2.53 -8.39 9.56
CA ALA A 94 -1.19 -8.36 8.99
C ALA A 94 -0.90 -7.06 8.22
N PHE A 95 -1.88 -6.51 7.49
CA PHE A 95 -1.77 -5.17 6.91
C PHE A 95 -1.50 -4.12 8.00
N ASP A 96 -2.29 -4.13 9.07
CA ASP A 96 -2.18 -3.14 10.15
C ASP A 96 -0.85 -3.23 10.89
N THR A 97 -0.35 -4.45 11.07
CA THR A 97 0.98 -4.71 11.66
C THR A 97 2.08 -4.13 10.79
N GLU A 98 2.01 -4.34 9.47
CA GLU A 98 3.01 -3.82 8.55
C GLU A 98 2.93 -2.29 8.41
N ALA A 99 1.72 -1.73 8.38
CA ALA A 99 1.51 -0.30 8.40
C ALA A 99 2.09 0.36 9.65
N ALA A 100 1.91 -0.25 10.83
CA ALA A 100 2.52 0.21 12.07
C ALA A 100 4.06 0.16 12.01
N ARG A 101 4.64 -0.87 11.39
CA ARG A 101 6.09 -1.00 11.19
C ARG A 101 6.65 0.10 10.27
N LEU A 102 5.88 0.49 9.26
CA LEU A 102 6.23 1.55 8.31
C LEU A 102 5.85 2.96 8.81
N GLY A 103 5.26 3.07 10.00
CA GLY A 103 4.86 4.36 10.58
C GLY A 103 3.60 4.98 9.97
N ILE A 104 2.85 4.22 9.17
CA ILE A 104 1.61 4.65 8.53
C ILE A 104 0.51 4.82 9.57
N GLN A 105 -0.08 6.01 9.60
CA GLN A 105 -1.17 6.35 10.51
C GLN A 105 -2.53 5.97 9.91
N ASN A 106 -3.45 5.46 10.75
CA ASN A 106 -4.82 5.11 10.36
C ASN A 106 -4.92 4.12 9.17
N PRO A 107 -4.29 2.92 9.26
CA PRO A 107 -4.29 1.94 8.17
C PRO A 107 -5.69 1.51 7.72
N GLU A 108 -6.71 1.66 8.56
CA GLU A 108 -8.12 1.39 8.21
C GLU A 108 -8.68 2.30 7.13
N LYS A 109 -8.10 3.48 6.92
CA LYS A 109 -8.56 4.43 5.89
C LYS A 109 -8.04 4.11 4.50
N ILE A 110 -6.99 3.29 4.44
CA ILE A 110 -6.22 3.03 3.21
C ILE A 110 -6.25 1.54 2.82
N ARG A 111 -6.49 0.62 3.76
CA ARG A 111 -6.74 -0.78 3.43
C ARG A 111 -8.13 -0.93 2.79
N GLY A 112 -8.16 -1.48 1.57
CA GLY A 112 -9.39 -1.78 0.80
C GLY A 112 -10.18 -3.00 1.28
#